data_AF-C6TA65-F1
#
_entry.id   AF-C6TA65-F1
#
_cell.length_a   1.000
_cell.length_b   1.000
_cell.length_c   1.000
_cell.angle_alpha   90.00
_cell.angle_beta   90.00
_cell.angle_gamma   90.00
#
_symmetry.space_group_name_H-M   'P 1'
#
loop_
_entity.id
_entity.type
_entity.pdbx_description
1 polymer ?
#
loop_
_entity_poly.entity_id
_entity_poly.type
_entity_poly.pdbx_seq_one_letter_code
_entity_poly.pdbx_strand_id
1 'polypeptide(L)'
;MYGTENNRDDSERTAFRRAEKKYKLYYDYNASSKNKKKKQPKPVDLAEVLDFRSILECYHQNAVLPSGVIVLHDKFTSPVFALQNRPGFYFIPGALSIEKQCSLIRESLTDFPQPPNRTNHNALYGPIQDLFVAAKEGKLLVEDNSPITSSETYADIDHRDDKEWKFTTEKDMSLRKCRTVSASVLLRKLRWSTLGLQFDWSKRNYDVSLPHNKIPEALCELSKQLAKPALPGGVEFRPDAAIVNYFGLGDTLVATLMTWSR
;
A
#
# COMPACT_ATOMS: atom_id res chain seq x y z
N MET A 1 26.40 34.39 3.25
CA MET A 1 27.44 33.92 2.32
C MET A 1 27.99 32.57 2.81
N TYR A 2 27.24 31.49 2.61
CA TYR A 2 27.59 30.06 2.78
C TYR A 2 26.35 29.32 2.26
N GLY A 3 26.37 28.36 1.35
CA GLY A 3 27.36 27.95 0.38
C GLY A 3 26.63 27.63 -0.92
N THR A 4 27.36 27.83 -2.01
CA THR A 4 27.12 27.40 -3.39
C THR A 4 26.04 26.34 -3.60
N GLU A 5 25.08 26.69 -4.46
CA GLU A 5 24.21 25.75 -5.16
C GLU A 5 25.04 24.60 -5.74
N ASN A 6 24.68 23.37 -5.35
CA ASN A 6 25.19 22.15 -5.95
C ASN A 6 24.59 21.99 -7.36
N ASN A 7 24.91 22.90 -8.29
CA ASN A 7 24.52 22.81 -9.70
C ASN A 7 25.25 21.68 -10.46
N ARG A 8 26.13 20.91 -9.81
CA ARG A 8 26.81 19.76 -10.43
C ARG A 8 26.02 18.45 -10.36
N ASP A 9 25.11 18.29 -9.41
CA ASP A 9 24.53 16.97 -9.07
C ASP A 9 23.15 16.69 -9.72
N ASP A 10 22.53 17.68 -10.39
CA ASP A 10 21.28 17.47 -11.14
C ASP A 10 21.48 17.13 -12.62
N SER A 11 22.68 17.39 -13.16
CA SER A 11 23.03 17.11 -14.55
C SER A 11 23.20 15.61 -14.85
N GLU A 12 23.57 14.81 -13.84
CA GLU A 12 23.78 13.35 -13.97
C GLU A 12 22.53 12.51 -13.64
N ARG A 13 21.43 13.15 -13.24
CA ARG A 13 20.21 12.43 -12.84
C ARG A 13 19.35 12.09 -14.04
N THR A 14 18.76 10.90 -14.03
CA THR A 14 17.73 10.55 -15.01
C THR A 14 16.53 11.50 -14.87
N ALA A 15 15.77 11.69 -15.96
CA ALA A 15 14.54 12.49 -15.92
C ALA A 15 13.58 12.02 -14.80
N PHE A 16 13.53 10.70 -14.55
CA PHE A 16 12.78 10.11 -13.45
C PHE A 16 13.27 10.62 -12.08
N ARG A 17 14.59 10.57 -11.80
CA ARG A 17 15.14 11.00 -10.51
C ARG A 17 14.95 12.50 -10.27
N ARG A 18 15.00 13.33 -11.32
CA ARG A 18 14.68 14.75 -11.21
C ARG A 18 13.21 14.97 -10.81
N ALA A 19 12.28 14.29 -11.48
CA ALA A 19 10.84 14.37 -11.15
C ALA A 19 10.56 13.86 -9.72
N GLU A 20 11.10 12.70 -9.35
CA GLU A 20 10.96 12.13 -8.00
C GLU A 20 11.45 13.13 -6.93
N LYS A 21 12.61 13.76 -7.15
CA LYS A 21 13.14 14.77 -6.22
C LYS A 21 12.29 16.04 -6.19
N LYS A 22 11.77 16.50 -7.33
CA LYS A 22 10.92 17.69 -7.42
C LYS A 22 9.65 17.54 -6.59
N TYR A 23 9.00 16.38 -6.66
CA TYR A 23 7.70 16.14 -6.02
C TYR A 23 7.78 15.45 -4.65
N LYS A 24 8.98 15.16 -4.16
CA LYS A 24 9.16 14.59 -2.82
C LYS A 24 8.75 15.58 -1.73
N LEU A 25 8.12 15.07 -0.68
CA LEU A 25 7.77 15.86 0.50
C LEU A 25 9.03 16.20 1.31
N TYR A 26 9.37 17.48 1.37
CA TYR A 26 10.41 18.01 2.26
C TYR A 26 9.79 18.78 3.41
N TYR A 27 10.56 18.99 4.48
CA TYR A 27 10.12 19.76 5.64
C TYR A 27 11.12 20.88 5.90
N ASP A 28 10.61 22.05 6.28
CA ASP A 28 11.45 23.16 6.70
C ASP A 28 11.97 22.91 8.12
N TYR A 29 13.29 22.92 8.26
CA TYR A 29 13.95 22.89 9.56
C TYR A 29 14.15 24.33 10.03
N ASN A 30 13.18 24.88 10.76
CA ASN A 30 13.40 26.13 11.48
C ASN A 30 14.37 25.89 12.64
N ALA A 31 15.66 26.18 12.43
CA ALA A 31 16.76 25.95 13.36
C ALA A 31 16.74 26.82 14.64
N SER A 32 15.74 27.69 14.84
CA SER A 32 15.75 28.68 15.93
C SER A 32 14.86 28.37 17.14
N SER A 33 14.14 27.24 17.19
CA SER A 33 13.28 26.93 18.34
C SER A 33 13.77 25.72 19.12
N LYS A 34 14.29 25.97 20.32
CA LYS A 34 14.61 24.96 21.36
C LYS A 34 13.39 24.13 21.82
N ASN A 35 12.21 24.37 21.26
CA ASN A 35 11.00 23.58 21.47
C ASN A 35 10.61 22.89 20.16
N LYS A 36 10.36 21.58 20.20
CA LYS A 36 9.89 20.71 19.10
C LYS A 36 8.58 21.21 18.47
N LYS A 37 8.59 22.35 17.77
CA LYS A 37 7.44 22.83 17.00
C LYS A 37 7.33 21.99 15.73
N LYS A 38 6.09 21.60 15.43
CA LYS A 38 5.67 20.72 14.32
C LYS A 38 6.41 21.09 13.03
N LYS A 39 7.14 20.13 12.45
CA LYS A 39 7.78 20.28 11.14
C LYS A 39 6.70 20.63 10.11
N GLN A 40 6.82 21.77 9.43
CA GLN A 40 5.89 22.13 8.36
C GLN A 40 6.40 21.58 7.03
N PRO A 41 5.54 20.95 6.22
CA PRO A 41 5.91 20.55 4.87
C PRO A 41 6.27 21.77 4.02
N LYS A 42 7.37 21.67 3.29
CA LYS A 42 7.77 22.67 2.30
C LYS A 42 6.75 22.64 1.14
N PRO A 43 6.22 23.78 0.69
CA PRO A 43 5.36 23.84 -0.49
C PRO A 43 6.09 23.28 -1.73
N VAL A 44 5.36 22.53 -2.54
CA VAL A 44 5.83 21.96 -3.80
C VAL A 44 4.96 22.54 -4.93
N ASP A 45 5.61 22.99 -6.00
CA ASP A 45 4.89 23.42 -7.20
C ASP A 45 4.34 22.20 -7.94
N LEU A 46 3.02 22.17 -8.10
CA LEU A 46 2.26 21.09 -8.74
C LEU A 46 1.69 21.51 -10.11
N ALA A 47 2.06 22.67 -10.66
CA ALA A 47 1.50 23.19 -11.92
C ALA A 47 1.71 22.24 -13.12
N GLU A 48 2.79 21.44 -13.10
CA GLU A 48 3.07 20.43 -14.13
C GLU A 48 2.38 19.07 -13.88
N VAL A 49 1.68 18.91 -12.76
CA VAL A 49 0.96 17.67 -12.44
C VAL A 49 -0.38 17.66 -13.15
N LEU A 50 -0.65 16.61 -13.91
CA LEU A 50 -1.97 16.41 -14.54
C LEU A 50 -3.03 16.14 -13.47
N ASP A 51 -3.96 17.08 -13.30
CA ASP A 51 -5.15 16.89 -12.46
C ASP A 51 -6.33 16.40 -13.31
N PHE A 52 -6.55 15.09 -13.29
CA PHE A 52 -7.65 14.47 -14.04
C PHE A 52 -9.05 14.82 -13.52
N ARG A 53 -9.19 15.36 -12.30
CA ARG A 53 -10.48 15.91 -11.84
C ARG A 53 -10.77 17.22 -12.57
N SER A 54 -9.81 18.14 -12.62
CA SER A 54 -9.95 19.38 -13.38
C SER A 54 -10.13 19.11 -14.88
N ILE A 55 -9.42 18.13 -15.44
CA ILE A 55 -9.61 17.71 -16.84
C ILE A 55 -11.05 17.22 -17.08
N LEU A 56 -11.60 16.41 -16.19
CA LEU A 56 -12.99 15.94 -16.30
C LEU A 56 -13.99 17.11 -16.25
N GLU A 57 -13.79 18.07 -15.35
CA GLU A 57 -14.64 19.26 -15.23
C GLU A 57 -14.59 20.12 -16.51
N CYS A 58 -13.39 20.41 -17.04
CA CYS A 58 -13.22 21.13 -18.30
C CYS A 58 -13.82 20.39 -19.49
N TYR A 59 -13.67 19.06 -19.53
CA TYR A 59 -14.23 18.21 -20.56
C TYR A 59 -15.76 18.27 -20.57
N HIS A 60 -16.41 18.19 -19.39
CA HIS A 60 -17.87 18.32 -19.30
C HIS A 60 -18.39 19.71 -19.69
N GLN A 61 -17.62 20.77 -19.43
CA GLN A 61 -18.05 22.14 -19.73
C GLN A 61 -17.93 22.47 -21.22
N ASN A 62 -16.79 22.15 -21.85
CA ASN A 62 -16.46 22.64 -23.20
C ASN A 62 -15.86 21.57 -24.12
N ALA A 63 -15.81 20.30 -23.72
CA ALA A 63 -15.14 19.21 -24.45
C ALA A 63 -13.65 19.46 -24.76
N VAL A 64 -13.00 20.35 -24.00
CA VAL A 64 -11.58 20.69 -24.16
C VAL A 64 -10.71 19.75 -23.32
N LEU A 65 -9.64 19.24 -23.92
CA LEU A 65 -8.64 18.40 -23.27
C LEU A 65 -7.24 19.04 -23.35
N PRO A 66 -6.37 18.86 -22.34
CA PRO A 66 -4.98 19.25 -22.44
C PRO A 66 -4.25 18.52 -23.58
N SER A 67 -3.18 19.13 -24.08
CA SER A 67 -2.34 18.53 -25.12
C SER A 67 -1.83 17.15 -24.70
N GLY A 68 -1.99 16.15 -25.59
CA GLY A 68 -1.56 14.77 -25.36
C GLY A 68 -2.49 13.92 -24.50
N VAL A 69 -3.59 14.47 -23.97
CA VAL A 69 -4.66 13.73 -23.29
C VAL A 69 -5.75 13.39 -24.28
N ILE A 70 -6.20 12.14 -24.29
CA ILE A 70 -7.32 11.67 -25.11
C ILE A 70 -8.40 11.06 -24.22
N VAL A 71 -9.65 11.12 -24.67
CA VAL A 71 -10.79 10.49 -24.00
C VAL A 71 -11.25 9.27 -24.78
N LEU A 72 -11.59 8.20 -24.06
CA LEU A 72 -12.16 6.98 -24.59
C LEU A 72 -13.60 6.86 -24.10
N HIS A 73 -14.52 6.67 -25.05
CA HIS A 73 -15.95 6.50 -24.78
C HIS A 73 -16.42 5.05 -24.89
N ASP A 74 -15.58 4.17 -25.43
CA ASP A 74 -15.96 2.79 -25.65
C ASP A 74 -15.91 1.99 -24.32
N LYS A 75 -16.95 1.19 -24.07
CA LYS A 75 -17.06 0.23 -22.94
C LYS A 75 -17.20 0.79 -21.52
N PHE A 76 -17.34 2.11 -21.33
CA PHE A 76 -17.43 2.72 -20.00
C PHE A 76 -18.50 3.82 -19.90
N THR A 77 -19.21 3.86 -18.76
CA THR A 77 -20.25 4.87 -18.49
C THR A 77 -19.68 6.24 -18.14
N SER A 78 -18.43 6.29 -17.69
CA SER A 78 -17.72 7.53 -17.32
C SER A 78 -16.52 7.74 -18.24
N PRO A 79 -16.13 8.99 -18.53
CA PRO A 79 -14.96 9.27 -19.36
C PRO A 79 -13.70 8.58 -18.83
N VAL A 80 -13.01 7.85 -19.73
CA VAL A 80 -11.71 7.24 -19.45
C VAL A 80 -10.66 8.05 -20.20
N PHE A 81 -9.68 8.58 -19.48
CA PHE A 81 -8.60 9.37 -20.08
C PHE A 81 -7.37 8.50 -20.32
N ALA A 82 -6.70 8.72 -21.44
CA ALA A 82 -5.42 8.11 -21.77
C ALA A 82 -4.43 9.17 -22.25
N LEU A 83 -3.16 8.79 -22.36
CA LEU A 83 -2.10 9.67 -22.84
C LEU A 83 -1.60 9.18 -24.19
N GLN A 84 -1.62 10.05 -25.20
CA GLN A 84 -1.26 9.71 -26.58
C GLN A 84 0.15 9.09 -26.68
N ASN A 85 1.10 9.59 -25.89
CA ASN A 85 2.49 9.13 -25.90
C ASN A 85 2.77 7.99 -24.90
N ARG A 86 1.74 7.43 -24.23
CA ARG A 86 1.85 6.33 -23.26
C ARG A 86 0.75 5.30 -23.51
N PRO A 87 0.84 4.51 -24.59
CA PRO A 87 -0.12 3.45 -24.86
C PRO A 87 -0.16 2.46 -23.70
N GLY A 88 -1.36 2.01 -23.32
CA GLY A 88 -1.60 1.15 -22.16
C GLY A 88 -1.85 1.87 -20.84
N PHE A 89 -1.75 3.21 -20.80
CA PHE A 89 -2.14 4.00 -19.64
C PHE A 89 -3.61 4.46 -19.76
N TYR A 90 -4.38 4.22 -18.70
CA TYR A 90 -5.78 4.63 -18.58
C TYR A 90 -6.02 5.23 -17.18
N PHE A 91 -6.84 6.27 -17.12
CA PHE A 91 -7.21 6.95 -15.89
C PHE A 91 -8.72 7.19 -15.85
N ILE A 92 -9.37 6.79 -14.76
CA ILE A 92 -10.82 6.92 -14.55
C ILE A 92 -11.04 7.82 -13.33
N PRO A 93 -11.36 9.12 -13.50
CA PRO A 93 -11.53 10.02 -12.37
C PRO A 93 -12.80 9.65 -11.61
N GLY A 94 -12.70 9.58 -10.29
CA GLY A 94 -13.87 9.27 -9.45
C GLY A 94 -14.46 7.88 -9.71
N ALA A 95 -13.63 6.90 -10.11
CA ALA A 95 -14.07 5.54 -10.44
C ALA A 95 -14.87 4.81 -9.34
N LEU A 96 -14.79 5.28 -8.10
CA LEU A 96 -15.42 4.68 -6.93
C LEU A 96 -16.40 5.67 -6.28
N SER A 97 -17.61 5.21 -6.00
CA SER A 97 -18.56 5.96 -5.17
C SER A 97 -18.03 6.14 -3.74
N ILE A 98 -18.56 7.11 -3.00
CA ILE A 98 -18.17 7.38 -1.61
C ILE A 98 -18.43 6.15 -0.73
N GLU A 99 -19.53 5.45 -0.96
CA GLU A 99 -19.89 4.23 -0.24
C GLU A 99 -18.86 3.13 -0.49
N LYS A 100 -18.42 2.97 -1.75
CA LYS A 100 -17.40 1.97 -2.11
C LYS A 100 -16.02 2.33 -1.53
N GLN A 101 -15.65 3.61 -1.54
CA GLN A 101 -14.43 4.08 -0.89
C GLN A 101 -14.43 3.77 0.60
N CYS A 102 -15.51 4.10 1.31
CA CYS A 102 -15.67 3.80 2.74
C CYS A 102 -15.63 2.29 3.04
N SER A 103 -16.25 1.45 2.20
CA SER A 103 -16.20 -0.01 2.33
C SER A 103 -14.77 -0.53 2.21
N LEU A 104 -14.07 -0.17 1.12
CA LEU A 104 -12.71 -0.63 0.87
C LEU A 104 -11.72 -0.14 1.93
N ILE A 105 -11.88 1.10 2.43
CA ILE A 105 -11.07 1.60 3.54
C ILE A 105 -11.28 0.75 4.79
N ARG A 106 -12.54 0.42 5.14
CA ARG A 106 -12.84 -0.44 6.28
C ARG A 106 -12.20 -1.82 6.10
N GLU A 107 -12.52 -2.49 5.00
CA GLU A 107 -12.02 -3.84 4.68
C GLU A 107 -10.50 -3.89 4.65
N SER A 108 -9.84 -2.83 4.16
CA SER A 108 -8.38 -2.72 4.17
C SER A 108 -7.75 -2.75 5.56
N LEU A 109 -8.49 -2.35 6.60
CA LEU A 109 -7.99 -2.32 7.97
C LEU A 109 -8.51 -3.51 8.79
N THR A 110 -9.66 -4.09 8.43
CA THR A 110 -10.34 -5.12 9.22
C THR A 110 -10.24 -6.53 8.65
N ASP A 111 -10.30 -6.70 7.33
CA ASP A 111 -10.49 -8.01 6.69
C ASP A 111 -9.24 -8.41 5.88
N PHE A 112 -8.73 -7.49 5.06
CA PHE A 112 -7.58 -7.78 4.19
C PHE A 112 -6.30 -8.18 4.94
N PRO A 113 -5.96 -7.62 6.11
CA PRO A 113 -4.75 -8.03 6.84
C PRO A 113 -4.95 -9.30 7.69
N GLN A 114 -6.13 -9.92 7.68
CA GLN A 114 -6.40 -11.10 8.51
C GLN A 114 -5.76 -12.37 7.91
N PRO A 115 -5.15 -13.23 8.74
CA PRO A 115 -4.67 -14.55 8.32
C PRO A 115 -5.75 -15.33 7.53
N PRO A 116 -5.36 -16.13 6.51
CA PRO A 116 -4.01 -16.48 6.08
C PRO A 116 -3.31 -15.40 5.23
N ASN A 117 -3.95 -14.25 4.97
CA ASN A 117 -3.29 -13.17 4.25
C ASN A 117 -2.02 -12.73 5.00
N ARG A 118 -0.96 -12.42 4.24
CA ARG A 118 0.30 -12.00 4.81
C ARG A 118 0.36 -10.49 4.90
N THR A 119 1.08 -10.02 5.91
CA THR A 119 1.42 -8.62 6.12
C THR A 119 2.91 -8.48 6.37
N ASN A 120 3.41 -7.24 6.42
CA ASN A 120 4.79 -6.97 6.79
C ASN A 120 5.15 -7.42 8.22
N HIS A 121 4.17 -7.71 9.07
CA HIS A 121 4.40 -8.17 10.45
C HIS A 121 4.69 -9.67 10.54
N ASN A 122 4.26 -10.47 9.54
CA ASN A 122 4.37 -11.92 9.59
C ASN A 122 5.80 -12.42 9.74
N ALA A 123 6.80 -11.70 9.21
CA ALA A 123 8.20 -12.11 9.29
C ALA A 123 8.75 -12.13 10.73
N LEU A 124 8.19 -11.33 11.64
CA LEU A 124 8.68 -11.20 13.02
C LEU A 124 7.72 -11.78 14.06
N TYR A 125 6.41 -11.61 13.86
CA TYR A 125 5.40 -11.96 14.86
C TYR A 125 4.52 -13.14 14.44
N GLY A 126 4.72 -13.69 13.24
CA GLY A 126 3.78 -14.63 12.65
C GLY A 126 2.44 -13.97 12.27
N PRO A 127 1.40 -14.76 11.98
CA PRO A 127 0.07 -14.27 11.66
C PRO A 127 -0.53 -13.49 12.84
N ILE A 128 -1.06 -12.28 12.58
CA ILE A 128 -1.71 -11.46 13.61
C ILE A 128 -3.19 -11.31 13.27
N GLN A 129 -4.06 -11.85 14.13
CA GLN A 129 -5.50 -11.74 14.00
C GLN A 129 -6.02 -10.45 14.69
N ASP A 130 -7.01 -9.80 14.09
CA ASP A 130 -7.79 -8.69 14.67
C ASP A 130 -6.98 -7.49 15.17
N LEU A 131 -5.88 -7.19 14.48
CA LEU A 131 -4.98 -6.09 14.83
C LEU A 131 -5.70 -4.75 15.01
N PHE A 132 -6.68 -4.44 14.15
CA PHE A 132 -7.43 -3.18 14.24
C PHE A 132 -8.31 -3.11 15.49
N VAL A 133 -8.97 -4.22 15.85
CA VAL A 133 -9.80 -4.31 17.06
C VAL A 133 -8.91 -4.23 18.30
N ALA A 134 -7.81 -5.00 18.32
CA ALA A 134 -6.82 -4.97 19.40
C ALA A 134 -6.23 -3.57 19.61
N ALA A 135 -5.98 -2.82 18.53
CA ALA A 135 -5.51 -1.43 18.61
C ALA A 135 -6.56 -0.50 19.22
N LYS A 136 -7.84 -0.66 18.89
CA LYS A 136 -8.94 0.12 19.49
C LYS A 136 -9.12 -0.17 20.98
N GLU A 137 -8.92 -1.42 21.38
CA GLU A 137 -9.06 -1.88 22.76
C GLU A 137 -7.81 -1.62 23.62
N GLY A 138 -6.74 -1.07 23.03
CA GLY A 138 -5.50 -0.79 23.76
C GLY A 138 -4.71 -2.04 24.15
N LYS A 139 -4.89 -3.17 23.44
CA LYS A 139 -4.22 -4.44 23.74
C LYS A 139 -2.72 -4.39 23.43
N LEU A 140 -1.97 -5.28 24.07
CA LEU A 140 -0.54 -5.52 23.86
C LEU A 140 -0.34 -6.90 23.25
N LEU A 141 0.48 -7.00 22.21
CA LEU A 141 0.96 -8.27 21.67
C LEU A 141 2.15 -8.72 22.54
N VAL A 142 2.08 -9.94 23.08
CA VAL A 142 3.06 -10.48 24.03
C VAL A 142 3.60 -11.81 23.54
N GLU A 143 4.90 -12.00 23.68
CA GLU A 143 5.59 -13.27 23.43
C GLU A 143 5.21 -14.30 24.51
N ASP A 144 4.57 -15.38 24.10
CA ASP A 144 4.20 -16.51 24.96
C ASP A 144 5.41 -17.44 25.08
N ASN A 145 6.03 -17.44 26.26
CA ASN A 145 7.15 -18.35 26.61
C ASN A 145 6.65 -19.58 27.39
N SER A 146 5.39 -20.00 27.22
CA SER A 146 4.92 -21.24 27.84
C SER A 146 5.72 -22.43 27.28
N PRO A 147 6.21 -23.36 28.13
CA PRO A 147 6.86 -24.56 27.65
C PRO A 147 5.82 -25.36 26.86
N ILE A 148 6.13 -25.58 25.57
CA ILE A 148 5.31 -26.36 24.64
C ILE A 148 5.01 -27.71 25.29
N THR A 149 3.76 -27.92 25.71
CA THR A 149 3.28 -29.25 26.10
C THR A 149 2.59 -29.84 24.87
N SER A 150 3.38 -30.18 23.86
CA SER A 150 2.86 -30.78 22.62
C SER A 150 2.63 -32.27 22.83
N SER A 151 1.41 -32.62 23.23
CA SER A 151 0.83 -33.91 22.84
C SER A 151 -0.09 -33.65 21.66
N GLU A 152 0.45 -33.78 20.45
CA GLU A 152 -0.09 -34.63 19.38
C GLU A 152 0.72 -34.42 18.09
N THR A 153 1.23 -35.54 17.61
CA THR A 153 2.04 -35.77 16.42
C THR A 153 1.33 -35.40 15.12
N TYR A 154 1.94 -34.57 14.28
CA TYR A 154 2.08 -34.79 12.82
C TYR A 154 3.33 -34.05 12.31
N ALA A 155 4.13 -34.75 11.51
CA ALA A 155 5.39 -34.30 10.94
C ALA A 155 5.18 -33.38 9.71
N ASP A 156 5.87 -32.22 9.64
CA ASP A 156 7.01 -31.96 8.75
C ASP A 156 7.39 -30.46 8.66
N ILE A 157 8.71 -30.20 8.78
CA ILE A 157 9.56 -29.16 8.14
C ILE A 157 9.23 -27.66 8.38
N ASP A 158 9.84 -27.07 9.40
CA ASP A 158 10.92 -26.04 9.33
C ASP A 158 11.11 -25.49 10.75
N HIS A 159 12.24 -25.80 11.39
CA HIS A 159 12.55 -25.34 12.75
C HIS A 159 12.82 -23.82 12.74
N ARG A 160 11.76 -23.02 12.70
CA ARG A 160 11.77 -21.68 13.27
C ARG A 160 11.29 -21.79 14.71
N ASP A 161 12.05 -21.17 15.59
CA ASP A 161 11.74 -20.96 17.00
C ASP A 161 10.31 -20.37 17.10
N ASP A 162 9.30 -21.23 17.29
CA ASP A 162 7.87 -20.89 17.21
C ASP A 162 7.47 -20.11 18.47
N LYS A 163 7.92 -18.85 18.49
CA LYS A 163 7.50 -17.85 19.44
C LYS A 163 6.07 -17.50 19.13
N GLU A 164 5.15 -18.08 19.89
CA GLU A 164 3.73 -17.76 19.77
C GLU A 164 3.49 -16.34 20.33
N TRP A 165 2.75 -15.51 19.59
CA TRP A 165 2.41 -14.15 20.00
C TRP A 165 0.90 -14.03 20.20
N LYS A 166 0.49 -13.51 21.36
CA LYS A 166 -0.94 -13.35 21.71
C LYS A 166 -1.23 -11.94 22.20
N PHE A 167 -2.42 -11.44 21.87
CA PHE A 167 -2.90 -10.18 22.43
C PHE A 167 -3.41 -10.39 23.87
N THR A 168 -2.99 -9.52 24.78
CA THR A 168 -3.43 -9.50 26.18
C THR A 168 -3.76 -8.08 26.63
N THR A 169 -4.45 -7.96 27.77
CA THR A 169 -4.67 -6.67 28.43
C THR A 169 -3.55 -6.35 29.43
N GLU A 170 -3.35 -5.07 29.74
CA GLU A 170 -2.34 -4.63 30.72
C GLU A 170 -2.56 -5.20 32.13
N LYS A 171 -3.81 -5.54 32.47
CA LYS A 171 -4.17 -6.10 33.78
C LYS A 171 -3.67 -7.54 33.98
N ASP A 172 -3.44 -8.27 32.89
CA ASP A 172 -3.02 -9.67 32.90
C ASP A 172 -1.49 -9.84 32.95
N MET A 173 -0.74 -8.72 32.93
CA MET A 173 0.72 -8.71 32.73
C MET A 173 1.57 -8.85 33.99
N SER A 174 0.96 -9.05 35.16
CA SER A 174 1.62 -8.80 36.46
C SER A 174 2.78 -9.75 36.84
N LEU A 175 3.20 -10.71 36.00
CA LEU A 175 4.08 -11.78 36.46
C LEU A 175 5.26 -12.22 35.55
N ARG A 176 5.54 -11.61 34.37
CA ARG A 176 6.68 -12.07 33.53
C ARG A 176 7.42 -10.94 32.77
N LYS A 177 8.74 -11.05 32.68
CA LYS A 177 9.56 -10.29 31.71
C LYS A 177 9.34 -10.88 30.31
N CYS A 178 8.28 -10.49 29.63
CA CYS A 178 8.02 -10.86 28.23
C CYS A 178 8.26 -9.66 27.30
N ARG A 179 8.65 -9.93 26.04
CA ARG A 179 8.67 -8.88 25.00
C ARG A 179 7.24 -8.49 24.68
N THR A 180 6.98 -7.19 24.61
CA THR A 180 5.65 -6.66 24.32
C THR A 180 5.69 -5.58 23.26
N VAL A 181 4.62 -5.49 22.47
CA VAL A 181 4.42 -4.43 21.47
C VAL A 181 2.95 -4.01 21.48
N SER A 182 2.67 -2.71 21.56
CA SER A 182 1.28 -2.21 21.50
C SER A 182 0.65 -2.48 20.14
N ALA A 183 -0.61 -2.93 20.12
CA ALA A 183 -1.40 -3.11 18.92
C ALA A 183 -1.52 -1.82 18.09
N SER A 184 -1.64 -0.67 18.75
CA SER A 184 -1.69 0.65 18.09
C SER A 184 -0.38 0.97 17.33
N VAL A 185 0.77 0.53 17.86
CA VAL A 185 2.07 0.69 17.22
C VAL A 185 2.19 -0.24 16.02
N LEU A 186 1.72 -1.49 16.14
CA LEU A 186 1.69 -2.45 15.04
C LEU A 186 0.78 -1.96 13.91
N LEU A 187 -0.43 -1.49 14.21
CA LEU A 187 -1.36 -0.95 13.22
C LEU A 187 -0.73 0.24 12.46
N ARG A 188 -0.10 1.19 13.16
CA ARG A 188 0.62 2.31 12.53
C ARG A 188 1.82 1.87 11.69
N LYS A 189 2.39 0.70 11.99
CA LYS A 189 3.50 0.09 11.25
C LYS A 189 3.05 -0.92 10.19
N LEU A 190 1.75 -1.09 9.96
CA LEU A 190 1.25 -1.86 8.82
C LEU A 190 1.65 -1.12 7.53
N ARG A 191 2.20 -1.84 6.56
CA ARG A 191 2.75 -1.29 5.31
C ARG A 191 2.23 -2.00 4.08
N TRP A 192 1.98 -3.29 4.18
CA TRP A 192 1.28 -4.02 3.14
C TRP A 192 0.48 -5.20 3.70
N SER A 193 -0.54 -5.60 2.96
CA SER A 193 -1.23 -6.89 3.08
C SER A 193 -1.44 -7.50 1.68
N THR A 194 -1.47 -8.82 1.59
CA THR A 194 -1.64 -9.57 0.33
C THR A 194 -2.96 -10.32 0.31
N LEU A 195 -3.64 -10.35 -0.83
CA LEU A 195 -4.89 -11.07 -1.05
C LEU A 195 -4.73 -12.01 -2.25
N GLY A 196 -5.39 -13.17 -2.24
CA GLY A 196 -5.20 -14.15 -3.32
C GLY A 196 -3.81 -14.78 -3.27
N LEU A 197 -3.24 -15.09 -4.44
CA LEU A 197 -1.92 -15.69 -4.54
C LEU A 197 -0.86 -14.85 -3.83
N GLN A 198 -0.05 -15.52 -3.01
CA GLN A 198 0.92 -14.86 -2.15
C GLN A 198 2.22 -14.62 -2.93
N PHE A 199 2.72 -13.38 -2.86
CA PHE A 199 4.01 -13.02 -3.44
C PHE A 199 5.14 -13.33 -2.44
N ASP A 200 6.10 -14.17 -2.84
CA ASP A 200 7.34 -14.37 -2.10
C ASP A 200 8.35 -13.29 -2.52
N TRP A 201 8.57 -12.32 -1.63
CA TRP A 201 9.52 -11.23 -1.83
C TRP A 201 10.98 -11.69 -2.00
N SER A 202 11.35 -12.84 -1.42
CA SER A 202 12.71 -13.37 -1.49
C SER A 202 12.96 -14.01 -2.85
N LYS A 203 12.00 -14.82 -3.33
CA LYS A 203 12.07 -15.47 -4.65
C LYS A 203 11.58 -14.58 -5.79
N ARG A 204 10.93 -13.46 -5.48
CA ARG A 204 10.28 -12.53 -6.42
C ARG A 204 9.28 -13.24 -7.34
N ASN A 205 8.54 -14.21 -6.80
CA ASN A 205 7.57 -14.99 -7.55
C ASN A 205 6.33 -15.30 -6.69
N TYR A 206 5.22 -15.64 -7.33
CA TYR A 206 4.05 -16.16 -6.64
C TYR A 206 4.31 -17.59 -6.16
N ASP A 207 3.90 -17.88 -4.94
CA ASP A 207 3.99 -19.21 -4.36
C ASP A 207 2.59 -19.75 -4.10
N VAL A 208 2.15 -20.67 -4.98
CA VAL A 208 0.84 -21.30 -4.92
C VAL A 208 0.68 -22.26 -3.73
N SER A 209 1.79 -22.68 -3.11
CA SER A 209 1.77 -23.56 -1.94
C SER A 209 1.50 -22.81 -0.65
N LEU A 210 1.70 -21.49 -0.63
CA LEU A 210 1.41 -20.67 0.53
C LEU A 210 -0.11 -20.59 0.76
N PRO A 211 -0.57 -20.72 2.02
CA PRO A 211 -1.98 -20.56 2.35
C PRO A 211 -2.50 -19.19 1.90
N HIS A 212 -3.65 -19.20 1.24
CA HIS A 212 -4.32 -17.98 0.81
C HIS A 212 -5.83 -18.17 0.68
N ASN A 213 -6.55 -17.07 0.91
CA ASN A 213 -7.95 -16.98 0.57
C ASN A 213 -8.12 -16.45 -0.85
N LYS A 214 -9.27 -16.76 -1.47
CA LYS A 214 -9.69 -16.08 -2.69
C LYS A 214 -9.85 -14.58 -2.41
N ILE A 215 -9.58 -13.77 -3.43
CA ILE A 215 -9.89 -12.33 -3.37
C ILE A 215 -11.41 -12.17 -3.19
N PRO A 216 -11.88 -11.27 -2.31
CA PRO A 216 -13.30 -11.03 -2.12
C PRO A 216 -14.02 -10.78 -3.46
N GLU A 217 -15.17 -11.43 -3.67
CA GLU A 217 -15.89 -11.40 -4.94
C GLU A 217 -16.24 -9.96 -5.36
N ALA A 218 -16.68 -9.13 -4.43
CA ALA A 218 -16.97 -7.73 -4.70
C ALA A 218 -15.75 -6.94 -5.21
N LEU A 219 -14.54 -7.27 -4.74
CA LEU A 219 -13.29 -6.68 -5.22
C LEU A 219 -12.90 -7.27 -6.58
N CYS A 220 -13.18 -8.55 -6.83
CA CYS A 220 -12.98 -9.18 -8.13
C CYS A 220 -13.83 -8.51 -9.21
N GLU A 221 -15.13 -8.37 -8.97
CA GLU A 221 -16.07 -7.75 -9.90
C GLU A 221 -15.75 -6.27 -10.14
N LEU A 222 -15.37 -5.53 -9.09
CA LEU A 222 -14.88 -4.17 -9.24
C LEU A 222 -13.64 -4.11 -10.14
N SER A 223 -12.65 -4.99 -9.91
CA SER A 223 -11.41 -5.02 -10.69
C SER A 223 -11.66 -5.37 -12.15
N LYS A 224 -12.55 -6.35 -12.41
CA LYS A 224 -13.01 -6.70 -13.76
C LYS A 224 -13.65 -5.53 -14.47
N GLN A 225 -14.56 -4.82 -13.79
CA GLN A 225 -15.21 -3.64 -14.34
C GLN A 225 -14.18 -2.58 -14.70
N LEU A 226 -13.30 -2.19 -13.76
CA LEU A 226 -12.29 -1.15 -13.98
C LEU A 226 -11.24 -1.52 -15.04
N ALA A 227 -10.99 -2.81 -15.29
CA ALA A 227 -10.05 -3.27 -16.30
C ALA A 227 -10.60 -3.21 -17.74
N LYS A 228 -11.92 -3.16 -17.94
CA LYS A 228 -12.57 -3.21 -19.28
C LYS A 228 -11.97 -2.26 -20.32
N PRO A 229 -11.62 -0.99 -20.02
CA PRO A 229 -11.05 -0.07 -21.01
C PRO A 229 -9.70 -0.52 -21.58
N ALA A 230 -8.95 -1.31 -20.82
CA ALA A 230 -7.63 -1.81 -21.20
C ALA A 230 -7.67 -3.15 -21.94
N LEU A 231 -8.84 -3.81 -22.02
CA LEU A 231 -8.95 -5.17 -22.57
C LEU A 231 -9.51 -5.18 -24.00
N PRO A 232 -9.01 -6.10 -24.85
CA PRO A 232 -9.65 -6.42 -26.12
C PRO A 232 -11.10 -6.90 -25.94
N GLY A 233 -11.92 -6.80 -26.99
CA GLY A 233 -13.28 -7.33 -26.97
C GLY A 233 -13.27 -8.85 -26.71
N GLY A 234 -14.14 -9.32 -25.82
CA GLY A 234 -14.28 -10.74 -25.47
C GLY A 234 -13.24 -11.26 -24.46
N VAL A 235 -12.30 -10.44 -23.99
CA VAL A 235 -11.34 -10.81 -22.95
C VAL A 235 -11.82 -10.27 -21.59
N GLU A 236 -11.86 -11.14 -20.59
CA GLU A 236 -12.19 -10.78 -19.21
C GLU A 236 -10.91 -10.79 -18.34
N PHE A 237 -10.77 -9.78 -17.49
CA PHE A 237 -9.68 -9.73 -16.52
C PHE A 237 -9.95 -10.71 -15.37
N ARG A 238 -8.92 -11.45 -14.94
CA ARG A 238 -9.01 -12.37 -13.82
C ARG A 238 -8.07 -11.91 -12.68
N PRO A 239 -8.62 -11.34 -11.60
CA PRO A 239 -7.83 -10.99 -10.44
C PRO A 239 -7.50 -12.24 -9.62
N ASP A 240 -6.23 -12.67 -9.65
CA ASP A 240 -5.74 -13.82 -8.86
C ASP A 240 -4.85 -13.40 -7.67
N ALA A 241 -4.28 -12.18 -7.70
CA ALA A 241 -3.47 -11.62 -6.62
C ALA A 241 -3.73 -10.11 -6.44
N ALA A 242 -3.67 -9.63 -5.21
CA ALA A 242 -3.70 -8.20 -4.90
C ALA A 242 -2.78 -7.85 -3.73
N ILE A 243 -2.26 -6.61 -3.76
CA ILE A 243 -1.43 -6.04 -2.69
C ILE A 243 -2.08 -4.73 -2.26
N VAL A 244 -2.37 -4.62 -0.96
CA VAL A 244 -2.87 -3.39 -0.34
C VAL A 244 -1.67 -2.72 0.31
N ASN A 245 -1.39 -1.47 -0.03
CA ASN A 245 -0.28 -0.71 0.55
C ASN A 245 -0.82 0.39 1.48
N TYR A 246 -0.19 0.56 2.63
CA TYR A 246 -0.56 1.55 3.65
C TYR A 246 0.57 2.57 3.77
N PHE A 247 0.25 3.84 3.52
CA PHE A 247 1.19 4.94 3.54
C PHE A 247 0.81 5.97 4.60
N GLY A 248 1.76 6.28 5.48
CA GLY A 248 1.69 7.45 6.36
C GLY A 248 2.21 8.71 5.68
N LEU A 249 2.04 9.85 6.35
CA LEU A 249 2.62 11.12 5.89
C LEU A 249 4.14 11.01 5.75
N GLY A 250 4.64 11.28 4.55
CA GLY A 250 6.07 11.23 4.22
C GLY A 250 6.58 9.86 3.75
N ASP A 251 5.74 8.82 3.73
CA ASP A 251 6.10 7.55 3.09
C ASP A 251 6.16 7.74 1.56
N THR A 252 7.04 6.98 0.90
CA THR A 252 7.25 7.04 -0.56
C THR A 252 7.36 5.64 -1.14
N LEU A 253 6.77 5.42 -2.32
CA LEU A 253 7.05 4.24 -3.14
C LEU A 253 8.08 4.61 -4.21
N VAL A 254 9.27 4.01 -4.13
CA VAL A 254 10.38 4.31 -5.04
C VAL A 254 10.41 3.32 -6.20
N ALA A 255 10.77 3.80 -7.39
CA ALA A 255 11.05 2.90 -8.50
C ALA A 255 12.38 2.17 -8.25
N THR A 256 12.32 0.84 -8.29
CA THR A 256 13.52 0.00 -8.39
C THR A 256 13.63 -0.45 -9.83
N LEU A 257 14.69 -0.04 -10.53
CA LEU A 257 15.02 -0.57 -11.85
C LEU A 257 15.34 -2.05 -11.69
N MET A 258 14.39 -2.92 -12.03
CA MET A 258 14.66 -4.34 -12.23
C MET A 258 15.16 -4.50 -13.66
N THR A 259 16.47 -4.66 -13.82
CA THR A 259 17.04 -5.14 -15.07
C THR A 259 16.67 -6.62 -15.21
N TRP A 260 15.65 -6.92 -16.01
CA TRP A 260 15.41 -8.27 -16.50
C TRP A 260 16.51 -8.59 -17.51
N SER A 261 17.45 -9.48 -17.16
CA SER A 261 18.21 -10.17 -18.20
C SER A 261 17.23 -11.09 -18.90
N ARG A 262 17.04 -10.86 -20.21
CA ARG A 262 16.32 -11.79 -21.09
C ARG A 262 17.09 -13.09 -21.23
#